data_AF-A0A1D6HBB8-F1
#
_entry.id   AF-A0A1D6HBB8-F1
#
_cell.length_a   1.000
_cell.length_b   1.000
_cell.length_c   1.000
_cell.angle_alpha   90.00
_cell.angle_beta   90.00
_cell.angle_gamma   90.00
#
_symmetry.space_group_name_H-M   'P 1'
#
loop_
_entity.id
_entity.type
_entity.pdbx_description
1 polymer ?
#
loop_
_entity_poly.entity_id
_entity_poly.type
_entity_poly.pdbx_seq_one_letter_code
_entity_poly.pdbx_strand_id
1 'polypeptide(L)'
;MARAAAPPPLHRLPGLALLCLAVAVCFSGGENAAAAAWTRKIVGVHELRVGDFSVKVTNWGATLMSVILPDSKGNLGDVVLGYDTVAEYVNGTAYFGGLIGRVANRVAGARFTLARVWDGATGRAMELWADQPGVQFYTSNGLAGVRGKGGSVYRRYAALCLETQGFPDAVNHPSFPSQIVRPGKVYSHDMLFKFSFA
;
A
#
# COMPACT_ATOMS: atom_id res chain seq x y z
N MET A 1 -18.62 73.46 3.18
CA MET A 1 -17.32 74.16 3.08
C MET A 1 -16.67 74.18 4.46
N ALA A 2 -15.52 73.52 4.60
CA ALA A 2 -14.36 73.88 5.43
C ALA A 2 -13.49 72.63 5.63
N ARG A 3 -12.31 72.66 5.02
CA ARG A 3 -11.22 71.68 5.17
C ARG A 3 -10.52 71.88 6.51
N ALA A 4 -10.00 70.80 7.07
CA ALA A 4 -8.85 70.79 7.98
C ALA A 4 -8.19 69.40 7.86
N ALA A 5 -6.90 69.15 8.09
CA ALA A 5 -5.63 69.85 8.03
C ALA A 5 -4.58 68.72 8.20
N ALA A 6 -3.44 68.76 7.52
CA ALA A 6 -2.46 67.66 7.51
C ALA A 6 -1.74 67.49 8.88
N PRO A 7 -1.35 66.26 9.27
CA PRO A 7 -0.63 66.03 10.53
C PRO A 7 0.89 66.35 10.44
N PRO A 8 1.53 66.73 11.57
CA PRO A 8 2.96 67.05 11.65
C PRO A 8 3.86 65.78 11.75
N PRO A 9 5.19 65.92 11.57
CA PRO A 9 6.07 64.81 11.22
C PRO A 9 6.64 64.02 12.42
N LEU A 10 7.04 62.79 12.12
CA LEU A 10 7.70 61.81 12.99
C LEU A 10 9.12 62.25 13.39
N HIS A 11 9.41 62.19 14.70
CA HIS A 11 10.77 62.18 15.24
C HIS A 11 11.17 60.76 15.68
N ARG A 12 12.44 60.42 15.39
CA ARG A 12 13.07 59.11 15.55
C ARG A 12 13.81 58.95 16.89
N LEU A 13 13.66 57.74 17.47
CA LEU A 13 14.64 56.91 18.22
C LEU A 13 15.05 57.37 19.64
N PRO A 14 15.61 56.52 20.55
CA PRO A 14 16.12 55.14 20.39
C PRO A 14 15.62 54.11 21.44
N GLY A 15 16.04 52.86 21.31
CA GLY A 15 15.44 51.69 21.96
C GLY A 15 15.66 51.50 23.46
N LEU A 16 14.87 50.57 24.02
CA LEU A 16 15.11 49.96 25.30
C LEU A 16 14.42 48.57 25.38
N ALA A 17 15.26 47.57 25.67
CA ALA A 17 15.05 46.36 26.45
C ALA A 17 13.66 45.66 26.52
N LEU A 18 13.67 44.43 25.98
CA LEU A 18 13.25 43.17 26.61
C LEU A 18 12.54 43.27 27.98
N LEU A 19 11.25 42.90 28.04
CA LEU A 19 10.67 42.11 29.14
C LEU A 19 9.30 41.53 28.74
N CYS A 20 9.28 40.39 28.05
CA CYS A 20 8.04 39.60 27.90
C CYS A 20 7.85 38.76 29.17
N LEU A 21 6.99 39.25 30.07
CA LEU A 21 6.49 38.50 31.21
C LEU A 21 5.60 37.36 30.70
N ALA A 22 6.07 36.10 30.80
CA ALA A 22 5.22 34.94 30.58
C ALA A 22 4.39 34.68 31.85
N VAL A 23 3.08 34.95 31.78
CA VAL A 23 2.13 34.51 32.79
C VAL A 23 1.86 33.02 32.57
N ALA A 24 2.38 32.18 33.47
CA ALA A 24 2.03 30.76 33.53
C ALA A 24 0.63 30.63 34.17
N VAL A 25 -0.37 30.34 33.34
CA VAL A 25 -1.68 29.87 33.82
C VAL A 25 -1.61 28.35 33.94
N CYS A 26 -1.49 27.87 35.18
CA CYS A 26 -1.64 26.45 35.49
C CYS A 26 -3.12 26.04 35.36
N PHE A 27 -3.44 25.25 34.34
CA PHE A 27 -4.63 24.41 34.36
C PHE A 27 -4.25 23.01 34.84
N SER A 28 -4.64 22.69 36.07
CA SER A 28 -4.64 21.33 36.61
C SER A 28 -6.03 20.72 36.40
N GLY A 29 -6.14 19.68 35.59
CA GLY A 29 -7.32 18.81 35.58
C GLY A 29 -7.51 18.04 34.27
N GLY A 30 -7.43 16.70 34.36
CA GLY A 30 -8.12 15.80 33.43
C GLY A 30 -7.25 14.78 32.69
N GLU A 31 -7.09 13.61 33.31
CA GLU A 31 -6.93 12.26 32.73
C GLU A 31 -5.90 12.01 31.60
N ASN A 32 -4.93 11.16 31.93
CA ASN A 32 -3.94 10.57 31.02
C ASN A 32 -4.59 9.74 29.90
N ALA A 33 -4.98 10.37 28.80
CA ALA A 33 -4.85 9.72 27.50
C ALA A 33 -3.40 9.95 27.05
N ALA A 34 -2.54 8.96 27.25
CA ALA A 34 -1.26 8.94 26.56
C ALA A 34 -1.59 9.00 25.07
N ALA A 35 -1.48 10.18 24.47
CA ALA A 35 -1.42 10.35 23.03
C ALA A 35 -0.22 9.50 22.61
N ALA A 36 -0.49 8.28 22.15
CA ALA A 36 0.54 7.41 21.61
C ALA A 36 1.22 8.24 20.53
N ALA A 37 2.45 8.68 20.80
CA ALA A 37 3.23 9.42 19.85
C ALA A 37 3.38 8.52 18.63
N TRP A 38 2.60 8.80 17.59
CA TRP A 38 2.71 8.14 16.30
C TRP A 38 4.07 8.52 15.74
N THR A 39 5.09 7.75 16.09
CA THR A 39 6.39 7.82 15.45
C THR A 39 6.14 7.50 13.98
N ARG A 40 6.36 8.47 13.09
CA ARG A 40 6.27 8.23 11.66
C ARG A 40 7.19 7.07 11.33
N LYS A 41 6.62 5.91 10.99
CA LYS A 41 7.41 4.79 10.45
C LYS A 41 7.99 5.27 9.13
N ILE A 42 9.31 5.16 9.01
CA ILE A 42 10.00 5.43 7.75
C ILE A 42 9.53 4.39 6.73
N VAL A 43 9.08 4.86 5.57
CA VAL A 43 8.73 3.97 4.47
C VAL A 43 10.00 3.36 3.90
N GLY A 44 10.04 2.04 3.81
CA GLY A 44 11.22 1.29 3.43
C GLY A 44 10.88 0.11 2.53
N VAL A 45 11.90 -0.34 1.79
CA VAL A 45 11.84 -1.53 0.94
C VAL A 45 12.66 -2.62 1.60
N HIS A 46 12.06 -3.81 1.71
CA HIS A 46 12.66 -5.00 2.29
C HIS A 46 12.85 -6.04 1.19
N GLU A 47 14.04 -6.62 1.10
CA GLU A 47 14.35 -7.68 0.15
C GLU A 47 14.62 -8.99 0.89
N LEU A 48 13.94 -10.04 0.47
CA LEU A 48 14.23 -11.43 0.85
C LEU A 48 14.90 -12.10 -0.35
N ARG A 49 15.98 -12.84 -0.11
CA ARG A 49 16.73 -13.52 -1.19
C ARG A 49 17.19 -14.90 -0.76
N VAL A 50 17.01 -15.87 -1.65
CA VAL A 50 17.56 -17.23 -1.54
C VAL A 50 18.10 -17.62 -2.91
N GLY A 51 19.44 -17.66 -3.04
CA GLY A 51 20.07 -17.85 -4.35
C GLY A 51 19.61 -16.81 -5.37
N ASP A 52 19.14 -17.29 -6.51
CA ASP A 52 18.62 -16.48 -7.63
C ASP A 52 17.15 -16.07 -7.49
N PHE A 53 16.47 -16.52 -6.43
CA PHE A 53 15.11 -16.10 -6.09
C PHE A 53 15.16 -14.89 -5.15
N SER A 54 14.51 -13.79 -5.52
CA SER A 54 14.35 -12.64 -4.62
C SER A 54 12.98 -11.99 -4.68
N VAL A 55 12.58 -11.40 -3.56
CA VAL A 55 11.29 -10.74 -3.39
C VAL A 55 11.51 -9.40 -2.72
N LYS A 56 10.97 -8.32 -3.30
CA LYS A 56 10.96 -6.99 -2.68
C LYS A 56 9.56 -6.60 -2.25
N VAL A 57 9.43 -6.17 -1.00
CA VAL A 57 8.18 -5.69 -0.40
C VAL A 57 8.43 -4.34 0.24
N THR A 58 7.54 -3.37 0.02
CA THR A 58 7.55 -2.11 0.79
C THR A 58 6.60 -2.19 1.97
N ASN A 59 6.99 -1.60 3.10
CA ASN A 59 6.10 -1.44 4.25
C ASN A 59 4.98 -0.39 4.01
N TRP A 60 4.98 0.27 2.86
CA TRP A 60 3.84 1.04 2.35
C TRP A 60 2.76 0.12 1.78
N GLY A 61 1.68 -0.07 2.54
CA GLY A 61 0.56 -0.92 2.12
C GLY A 61 0.88 -2.41 1.99
N ALA A 62 2.02 -2.86 2.53
CA ALA A 62 2.54 -4.22 2.33
C ALA A 62 2.63 -4.62 0.84
N THR A 63 3.11 -3.70 0.01
CA THR A 63 3.06 -3.84 -1.46
C THR A 63 4.22 -4.69 -1.97
N LEU A 64 3.90 -5.70 -2.78
CA LEU A 64 4.88 -6.53 -3.48
C LEU A 64 5.42 -5.78 -4.70
N MET A 65 6.70 -5.42 -4.67
CA MET A 65 7.32 -4.59 -5.72
C MET A 65 8.01 -5.41 -6.80
N SER A 66 8.54 -6.58 -6.45
CA SER A 66 9.36 -7.40 -7.35
C SER A 66 9.37 -8.85 -6.88
N VAL A 67 9.31 -9.79 -7.82
CA VAL A 67 9.62 -11.21 -7.61
C VAL A 67 10.52 -11.64 -8.75
N ILE A 68 11.81 -11.81 -8.47
CA ILE A 68 12.82 -12.24 -9.42
C ILE A 68 13.06 -13.74 -9.24
N LEU A 69 13.00 -14.48 -10.35
CA LEU A 69 13.25 -15.92 -10.38
C LEU A 69 13.71 -16.39 -11.76
N PRO A 70 14.45 -17.50 -11.83
CA PRO A 70 14.85 -18.09 -13.11
C PRO A 70 13.64 -18.65 -13.88
N ASP A 71 13.82 -18.74 -15.19
CA ASP A 71 12.98 -19.51 -16.12
C ASP A 71 13.57 -20.93 -16.33
N SER A 72 12.95 -21.74 -17.20
CA SER A 72 13.42 -23.10 -17.50
C SER A 72 14.81 -23.17 -18.15
N LYS A 73 15.36 -22.03 -18.60
CA LYS A 73 16.69 -21.89 -19.19
C LYS A 73 17.68 -21.19 -18.25
N GLY A 74 17.26 -20.84 -17.04
CA GLY A 74 18.07 -20.12 -16.04
C GLY A 74 18.07 -18.60 -16.18
N ASN A 75 17.29 -18.00 -17.09
CA ASN A 75 17.23 -16.55 -17.21
C ASN A 75 16.38 -15.95 -16.10
N LEU A 76 16.93 -14.97 -15.38
CA LEU A 76 16.20 -14.24 -14.35
C LEU A 76 15.19 -13.28 -14.97
N GLY A 77 14.02 -13.20 -14.37
CA GLY A 77 13.00 -12.24 -14.76
C GLY A 77 12.14 -11.83 -13.58
N ASP A 78 11.69 -10.58 -13.60
CA ASP A 78 10.74 -10.06 -12.62
C ASP A 78 9.31 -10.31 -13.11
N VAL A 79 8.52 -11.07 -12.33
CA VAL A 79 7.15 -11.45 -12.70
C VAL A 79 6.08 -10.51 -12.14
N VAL A 80 6.47 -9.45 -11.45
CA VAL A 80 5.55 -8.46 -10.89
C VAL A 80 5.61 -7.19 -11.73
N LEU A 81 4.46 -6.69 -12.22
CA LEU A 81 4.39 -5.33 -12.75
C LEU A 81 4.40 -4.33 -11.59
N GLY A 82 4.96 -3.15 -11.81
CA GLY A 82 5.00 -2.13 -10.76
C GLY A 82 5.78 -0.89 -11.14
N TYR A 83 6.25 -0.20 -10.12
CA TYR A 83 7.14 0.96 -10.23
C TYR A 83 8.51 0.68 -9.59
N ASP A 84 9.52 1.49 -9.92
CA ASP A 84 10.88 1.30 -9.42
C ASP A 84 11.05 1.87 -8.01
N THR A 85 10.30 2.92 -7.66
CA THR A 85 10.43 3.64 -6.39
C THR A 85 9.12 3.74 -5.62
N VAL A 86 9.22 3.82 -4.29
CA VAL A 86 8.06 4.08 -3.41
C VAL A 86 7.33 5.36 -3.80
N ALA A 87 8.06 6.42 -4.19
CA ALA A 87 7.45 7.69 -4.59
C ALA A 87 6.51 7.52 -5.79
N GLU A 88 6.84 6.64 -6.73
CA GLU A 88 5.96 6.31 -7.85
C GLU A 88 4.74 5.48 -7.42
N TYR A 89 4.85 4.61 -6.40
CA TYR A 89 3.66 3.96 -5.82
C TYR A 89 2.75 4.95 -5.11
N VAL A 90 3.30 6.01 -4.50
CA VAL A 90 2.51 7.06 -3.83
C VAL A 90 1.78 7.94 -4.86
N ASN A 91 2.45 8.29 -5.95
CA ASN A 91 1.92 9.22 -6.96
C ASN A 91 1.27 8.53 -8.17
N GLY A 92 1.39 7.20 -8.25
CA GLY A 92 0.93 6.40 -9.37
C GLY A 92 -0.59 6.36 -9.46
N THR A 93 -1.08 6.12 -10.68
CA THR A 93 -2.51 6.04 -10.97
C THR A 93 -3.03 4.60 -11.05
N ALA A 94 -2.13 3.61 -11.00
CA ALA A 94 -2.46 2.19 -11.05
C ALA A 94 -2.01 1.48 -9.76
N TYR A 95 -2.80 0.48 -9.38
CA TYR A 95 -2.54 -0.33 -8.20
C TYR A 95 -1.80 -1.61 -8.60
N PHE A 96 -0.49 -1.63 -8.35
CA PHE A 96 0.36 -2.80 -8.57
C PHE A 96 0.80 -3.41 -7.25
N GLY A 97 1.02 -4.72 -7.22
CA GLY A 97 1.62 -5.39 -6.06
C GLY A 97 0.72 -5.53 -4.83
N GLY A 98 -0.57 -5.21 -4.94
CA GLY A 98 -1.52 -5.41 -3.86
C GLY A 98 -1.66 -6.89 -3.51
N LEU A 99 -1.41 -7.25 -2.25
CA LEU A 99 -1.50 -8.64 -1.79
C LEU A 99 -2.94 -9.05 -1.45
N ILE A 100 -3.77 -8.11 -1.01
CA ILE A 100 -5.17 -8.35 -0.65
C ILE A 100 -6.08 -7.69 -1.68
N GLY A 101 -7.16 -8.38 -2.04
CA GLY A 101 -8.24 -7.77 -2.82
C GLY A 101 -8.97 -6.68 -2.05
N ARG A 102 -9.85 -5.95 -2.73
CA ARG A 102 -10.67 -4.89 -2.12
C ARG A 102 -11.50 -5.37 -0.92
N VAL A 103 -11.76 -6.67 -0.81
CA VAL A 103 -12.65 -7.26 0.21
C VAL A 103 -11.92 -8.36 1.02
N ALA A 104 -11.08 -8.00 1.98
CA ALA A 104 -10.30 -8.97 2.77
C ALA A 104 -11.19 -9.81 3.74
N ASN A 105 -11.12 -11.17 3.78
CA ASN A 105 -11.90 -12.11 4.65
C ASN A 105 -11.17 -13.25 5.38
N ARG A 106 -11.91 -14.28 5.84
CA ARG A 106 -11.60 -15.27 6.89
C ARG A 106 -12.03 -16.69 6.45
N VAL A 107 -11.10 -17.65 6.48
CA VAL A 107 -11.33 -19.06 6.85
C VAL A 107 -10.21 -19.42 7.83
N ALA A 108 -10.54 -19.85 9.05
CA ALA A 108 -9.50 -20.23 10.00
C ALA A 108 -8.98 -21.64 9.67
N GLY A 109 -7.69 -21.74 9.30
CA GLY A 109 -6.93 -23.01 9.31
C GLY A 109 -7.08 -23.93 8.10
N ALA A 110 -7.73 -23.50 7.01
CA ALA A 110 -7.81 -24.27 5.77
C ALA A 110 -7.00 -23.59 4.65
N ARG A 111 -6.22 -24.37 3.89
CA ARG A 111 -5.51 -23.91 2.69
C ARG A 111 -5.86 -24.87 1.54
N PHE A 112 -6.28 -24.34 0.40
CA PHE A 112 -6.56 -25.11 -0.80
C PHE A 112 -5.99 -24.40 -2.02
N THR A 113 -5.63 -25.16 -3.07
CA THR A 113 -5.07 -24.58 -4.29
C THR A 113 -6.18 -23.82 -5.01
N LEU A 114 -6.01 -22.51 -5.14
CA LEU A 114 -7.02 -21.64 -5.73
C LEU A 114 -6.81 -21.43 -7.22
N ALA A 115 -5.55 -21.24 -7.63
CA ALA A 115 -5.21 -20.97 -9.01
C ALA A 115 -3.78 -21.40 -9.31
N ARG A 116 -3.57 -21.80 -10.56
CA ARG A 116 -2.23 -21.99 -11.15
C ARG A 116 -2.15 -21.16 -12.42
N VAL A 117 -1.06 -20.40 -12.53
CA VAL A 117 -0.68 -19.66 -13.73
C VAL A 117 0.59 -20.27 -14.27
N TRP A 118 0.66 -20.50 -15.57
CA TRP A 118 1.84 -21.03 -16.24
C TRP A 118 2.10 -20.21 -17.50
N ASP A 119 3.33 -19.75 -17.66
CA ASP A 119 3.82 -19.11 -18.87
C ASP A 119 4.61 -20.15 -19.68
N GLY A 120 4.01 -20.68 -20.74
CA GLY A 120 4.64 -21.69 -21.58
C GLY A 120 5.88 -21.22 -22.34
N ALA A 121 6.08 -19.91 -22.50
CA ALA A 121 7.26 -19.38 -23.18
C ALA A 121 8.51 -19.44 -22.29
N THR A 122 8.34 -19.25 -20.98
CA THR A 122 9.45 -19.23 -20.01
C THR A 122 9.49 -20.47 -19.13
N GLY A 123 8.41 -21.24 -19.05
CA GLY A 123 8.28 -22.36 -18.10
C GLY A 123 8.01 -21.91 -16.67
N ARG A 124 7.96 -20.59 -16.39
CA ARG A 124 7.61 -20.08 -15.05
C ARG A 124 6.15 -20.42 -14.74
N ALA A 125 5.92 -20.82 -13.49
CA ALA A 125 4.59 -21.06 -12.96
C ALA A 125 4.45 -20.46 -11.56
N MET A 126 3.22 -20.05 -11.26
CA MET A 126 2.81 -19.60 -9.93
C MET A 126 1.56 -20.37 -9.51
N GLU A 127 1.61 -20.93 -8.31
CA GLU A 127 0.47 -21.51 -7.61
C GLU A 127 0.10 -20.60 -6.43
N LEU A 128 -1.19 -20.36 -6.24
CA LEU A 128 -1.73 -19.55 -5.14
C LEU A 128 -2.66 -20.40 -4.28
N TRP A 129 -2.40 -20.41 -2.97
CA TRP A 129 -3.31 -20.93 -1.96
C TRP A 129 -3.72 -19.79 -1.05
N ALA A 130 -4.98 -19.80 -0.63
CA ALA A 130 -5.44 -18.92 0.42
C ALA A 130 -6.58 -19.56 1.20
N ASP A 131 -6.91 -18.93 2.31
CA ASP A 131 -8.03 -19.26 3.18
C ASP A 131 -9.26 -18.38 2.89
N GLN A 132 -9.36 -17.80 1.70
CA GLN A 132 -10.49 -16.94 1.33
C GLN A 132 -11.57 -17.70 0.57
N PRO A 133 -12.84 -17.31 0.73
CA PRO A 133 -13.93 -17.98 0.02
C PRO A 133 -14.00 -17.63 -1.47
N GLY A 134 -13.32 -16.58 -1.93
CA GLY A 134 -13.32 -16.14 -3.32
C GLY A 134 -11.97 -15.66 -3.84
N VAL A 135 -11.86 -15.63 -5.17
CA VAL A 135 -10.74 -15.02 -5.89
C VAL A 135 -11.29 -14.18 -7.03
N GLN A 136 -10.98 -12.88 -7.02
CA GLN A 136 -11.22 -12.04 -8.18
C GLN A 136 -10.10 -12.28 -9.18
N PHE A 137 -10.47 -12.72 -10.39
CA PHE A 137 -9.58 -12.74 -11.52
C PHE A 137 -9.78 -11.48 -12.36
N TYR A 138 -8.74 -10.67 -12.49
CA TYR A 138 -8.75 -9.44 -13.29
C TYR A 138 -7.60 -9.48 -14.29
N THR A 139 -7.89 -9.24 -15.56
CA THR A 139 -6.93 -9.39 -16.66
C THR A 139 -6.32 -8.05 -17.07
N SER A 140 -6.27 -7.04 -16.19
CA SER A 140 -5.70 -5.73 -16.54
C SER A 140 -6.43 -5.02 -17.69
N ASN A 141 -7.76 -5.16 -17.79
CA ASN A 141 -8.52 -4.56 -18.90
C ASN A 141 -8.54 -3.01 -18.87
N GLY A 142 -8.32 -2.39 -17.72
CA GLY A 142 -8.29 -0.94 -17.53
C GLY A 142 -6.93 -0.27 -17.70
N LEU A 143 -5.85 -1.01 -17.97
CA LEU A 143 -4.53 -0.39 -18.16
C LEU A 143 -4.46 0.38 -19.48
N ALA A 144 -4.14 1.66 -19.39
CA ALA A 144 -4.14 2.60 -20.52
C ALA A 144 -2.76 3.26 -20.75
N GLY A 145 -1.69 2.46 -20.79
CA GLY A 145 -0.34 2.96 -21.10
C GLY A 145 0.39 3.55 -19.88
N VAL A 146 0.40 2.79 -18.78
CA VAL A 146 1.05 3.19 -17.54
C VAL A 146 2.56 2.99 -17.66
N ARG A 147 3.37 4.01 -17.38
CA ARG A 147 4.82 3.88 -17.26
C ARG A 147 5.13 3.06 -16.01
N GLY A 148 5.90 2.00 -16.15
CA GLY A 148 6.32 1.11 -15.07
C GLY A 148 7.83 0.91 -15.02
N LYS A 149 8.24 -0.15 -14.34
CA LYS A 149 9.66 -0.48 -14.07
C LYS A 149 10.52 -0.48 -15.32
N GLY A 150 11.74 0.04 -15.18
CA GLY A 150 12.77 0.03 -16.23
C GLY A 150 12.33 0.76 -17.51
N GLY A 151 11.40 1.72 -17.41
CA GLY A 151 10.86 2.44 -18.55
C GLY A 151 9.80 1.68 -19.36
N SER A 152 9.35 0.52 -18.91
CA SER A 152 8.29 -0.27 -19.55
C SER A 152 6.97 0.51 -19.61
N VAL A 153 6.10 0.17 -20.58
CA VAL A 153 4.75 0.75 -20.68
C VAL A 153 3.72 -0.38 -20.65
N TYR A 154 2.96 -0.44 -19.55
CA TYR A 154 1.94 -1.46 -19.32
C TYR A 154 0.60 -1.04 -19.93
N ARG A 155 0.07 -1.92 -20.78
CA ARG A 155 -1.18 -1.71 -21.51
C ARG A 155 -2.22 -2.75 -21.12
N ARG A 156 -3.42 -2.61 -21.68
CA ARG A 156 -4.49 -3.59 -21.55
C ARG A 156 -3.96 -5.01 -21.74
N TYR A 157 -4.28 -5.90 -20.80
CA TYR A 157 -3.87 -7.31 -20.78
C TYR A 157 -2.37 -7.56 -20.53
N ALA A 158 -1.60 -6.57 -20.06
CA ALA A 158 -0.18 -6.76 -19.74
C ALA A 158 0.08 -7.68 -18.54
N ALA A 159 -0.92 -7.90 -17.69
CA ALA A 159 -0.83 -8.77 -16.52
C ALA A 159 -2.20 -9.33 -16.13
N LEU A 160 -2.18 -10.23 -15.17
CA LEU A 160 -3.36 -10.68 -14.45
C LEU A 160 -3.21 -10.40 -12.95
N CYS A 161 -4.34 -10.33 -12.26
CA CYS A 161 -4.44 -10.27 -10.80
C CYS A 161 -5.28 -11.46 -10.32
N LEU A 162 -4.84 -12.07 -9.23
CA LEU A 162 -5.55 -13.10 -8.49
C LEU A 162 -5.76 -12.59 -7.07
N GLU A 163 -6.84 -11.84 -6.87
CA GLU A 163 -7.11 -11.18 -5.60
C GLU A 163 -7.92 -12.11 -4.71
N THR A 164 -7.30 -12.72 -3.71
CA THR A 164 -7.99 -13.56 -2.74
C THR A 164 -8.78 -12.67 -1.79
N GLN A 165 -10.09 -12.92 -1.71
CA GLN A 165 -11.03 -12.04 -1.02
C GLN A 165 -12.32 -12.76 -0.68
N GLY A 166 -13.21 -12.07 0.02
CA GLY A 166 -14.59 -12.53 0.08
C GLY A 166 -15.41 -11.99 -1.07
N PHE A 167 -16.70 -12.32 -1.06
CA PHE A 167 -17.51 -12.04 -2.23
C PHE A 167 -17.74 -10.54 -2.37
N PRO A 168 -17.62 -9.99 -3.61
CA PRO A 168 -18.02 -8.62 -3.87
C PRO A 168 -19.44 -8.37 -3.35
N ASP A 169 -19.65 -7.21 -2.75
CA ASP A 169 -20.94 -6.78 -2.21
C ASP A 169 -21.48 -7.61 -1.01
N ALA A 170 -20.66 -8.45 -0.36
CA ALA A 170 -21.10 -9.29 0.76
C ALA A 170 -21.73 -8.55 1.94
N VAL A 171 -21.41 -7.27 2.15
CA VAL A 171 -22.04 -6.45 3.20
C VAL A 171 -23.55 -6.25 2.97
N ASN A 172 -23.99 -6.27 1.71
CA ASN A 172 -25.38 -6.09 1.30
C ASN A 172 -26.10 -7.41 1.02
N HIS A 173 -25.39 -8.55 1.12
CA HIS A 173 -25.92 -9.88 0.86
C HIS A 173 -25.79 -10.77 2.10
N PRO A 174 -26.81 -10.83 2.98
CA PRO A 174 -26.75 -11.59 4.24
C PRO A 174 -26.49 -13.10 4.09
N SER A 175 -26.69 -13.66 2.90
CA SER A 175 -26.39 -15.06 2.57
C SER A 175 -24.90 -15.31 2.29
N PHE A 176 -24.11 -14.26 2.02
CA PHE A 176 -22.67 -14.39 1.82
C PHE A 176 -21.95 -14.48 3.18
N PRO A 177 -20.76 -15.11 3.23
CA PRO A 177 -19.93 -15.05 4.43
C PRO A 177 -19.74 -13.60 4.89
N SER A 178 -19.87 -13.35 6.19
CA SER A 178 -19.78 -11.98 6.72
C SER A 178 -18.35 -11.43 6.65
N GLN A 179 -18.26 -10.17 6.25
CA GLN A 179 -17.03 -9.42 6.01
C GLN A 179 -16.70 -8.41 7.13
N ILE A 180 -17.53 -8.35 8.16
CA ILE A 180 -17.47 -7.30 9.18
C ILE A 180 -16.59 -7.75 10.35
N VAL A 181 -15.50 -7.02 10.59
CA VAL A 181 -14.66 -7.18 11.78
C VAL A 181 -15.14 -6.22 12.86
N ARG A 182 -15.51 -6.75 14.03
CA ARG A 182 -15.98 -5.95 15.17
C ARG A 182 -14.81 -5.50 16.07
N PRO A 183 -14.96 -4.42 16.86
CA PRO A 183 -13.95 -4.01 17.83
C PRO A 183 -13.48 -5.17 18.72
N GLY A 184 -12.16 -5.25 18.94
CA GLY A 184 -11.54 -6.32 19.72
C GLY A 184 -11.44 -7.68 19.02
N LYS A 185 -11.86 -7.79 17.75
CA LYS A 185 -11.66 -9.00 16.94
C LYS A 185 -10.47 -8.83 16.00
N VAL A 186 -9.71 -9.92 15.83
CA VAL A 186 -8.58 -9.99 14.91
C VAL A 186 -9.06 -10.50 13.56
N TYR A 187 -8.61 -9.82 12.52
CA TYR A 187 -8.69 -10.29 11.15
C TYR A 187 -7.40 -11.04 10.78
N SER A 188 -7.52 -12.19 10.14
CA SER A 188 -6.38 -13.00 9.66
C SER A 188 -6.76 -13.64 8.32
N HIS A 189 -5.81 -13.60 7.39
CA HIS A 189 -5.90 -14.11 6.03
C HIS A 189 -4.53 -14.62 5.63
N ASP A 190 -4.45 -15.92 5.41
CA ASP A 190 -3.24 -16.61 4.98
C ASP A 190 -3.21 -16.77 3.46
N MET A 191 -2.07 -16.44 2.86
CA MET A 191 -1.77 -16.71 1.46
C MET A 191 -0.42 -17.41 1.33
N LEU A 192 -0.31 -18.32 0.37
CA LEU A 192 0.94 -18.89 -0.07
C LEU A 192 1.07 -18.66 -1.58
N PHE A 193 2.15 -18.01 -1.99
CA PHE A 193 2.57 -17.93 -3.38
C PHE A 193 3.74 -18.89 -3.57
N LYS A 194 3.54 -19.94 -4.35
CA LYS A 194 4.63 -20.86 -4.72
C LYS A 194 4.99 -20.59 -6.17
N PHE A 195 6.26 -20.29 -6.36
CA PHE A 195 6.83 -20.18 -7.69
C PHE A 195 7.60 -21.44 -8.04
N SER A 196 7.52 -21.84 -9.29
CA SER A 196 8.28 -22.94 -9.86
C SER A 196 8.62 -22.66 -11.31
N PHE A 197 9.56 -23.40 -11.87
CA PHE A 197 9.92 -23.36 -13.27
C PHE A 197 10.25 -24.79 -13.72
N ALA A 198 9.79 -25.17 -14.91
CA ALA A 198 10.03 -26.47 -15.54
C ALA A 198 10.25 -26.29 -17.04
#